data_AF-A0A929XV07-F1
#
_entry.id   AF-A0A929XV07-F1
#
_cell.length_a   1.000
_cell.length_b   1.000
_cell.length_c   1.000
_cell.angle_alpha   90.00
_cell.angle_beta   90.00
_cell.angle_gamma   90.00
#
_symmetry.space_group_name_H-M   'P 1'
#
loop_
_entity.id
_entity.type
_entity.pdbx_description
1 polymer ?
#
loop_
_entity_poly.entity_id
_entity_poly.type
_entity_poly.pdbx_seq_one_letter_code
_entity_poly.pdbx_strand_id
1 'polypeptide(L)'
;MILQLSSGMGPIECRVAVGGICRALISEFPDMEMVTCTKGEVEGSYSSVILSSDSDLSELEGTMEWICKSKQRPGHKRKNWFIDVSVIPEVTAVDESISDSDIRIEKFHSGGPGGQNVNKVETGVRIIHLPTGITVSSTRQRSQFANKQDALKKLATILKQMNADCVNRQKSTAWSKHARITRGNPVRIYEGNEFKLIMQARAEPLKMPAACSLNIRNAGGINPPITMDIRSF
;
A
#
# COMPACT_ATOMS: atom_id res chain seq x y z
N MET A 1 -0.55 10.37 -6.84
CA MET A 1 0.64 9.68 -6.29
C MET A 1 0.92 10.18 -4.88
N ILE A 2 1.31 9.29 -3.96
CA ILE A 2 1.63 9.66 -2.57
C ILE A 2 3.12 9.48 -2.31
N LEU A 3 3.76 10.53 -1.79
CA LEU A 3 5.15 10.55 -1.36
C LEU A 3 5.24 10.70 0.15
N GLN A 4 6.15 9.95 0.76
CA GLN A 4 6.48 10.06 2.18
C GLN A 4 7.91 10.53 2.35
N LEU A 5 8.09 11.69 2.98
CA LEU A 5 9.39 12.15 3.46
C LEU A 5 9.57 11.70 4.91
N SER A 6 10.75 11.18 5.23
CA SER A 6 11.06 10.61 6.55
C SER A 6 12.44 11.04 7.03
N SER A 7 12.52 11.56 8.26
CA SER A 7 13.79 11.72 8.98
C SER A 7 14.26 10.42 9.65
N GLY A 8 13.38 9.40 9.70
CA GLY A 8 13.56 8.16 10.45
C GLY A 8 13.99 8.44 11.89
N MET A 9 14.93 7.63 12.39
CA MET A 9 15.55 7.82 13.71
C MET A 9 16.72 8.83 13.71
N GLY A 10 16.75 9.73 12.72
CA GLY A 10 17.77 10.76 12.60
C GLY A 10 17.72 11.79 13.75
N PRO A 11 18.81 12.55 13.95
CA PRO A 11 18.82 13.63 14.91
C PRO A 11 17.94 14.81 14.44
N ILE A 12 17.78 15.81 15.30
CA ILE A 12 16.94 17.00 15.06
C ILE A 12 17.24 17.69 13.71
N GLU A 13 18.48 17.65 13.22
CA GLU A 13 18.85 18.21 11.92
C GLU A 13 18.21 17.50 10.74
N CYS A 14 17.98 16.19 10.83
CA CYS A 14 17.24 15.45 9.80
C CYS A 14 15.77 15.87 9.76
N ARG A 15 15.17 16.24 10.90
CA ARG A 15 13.78 16.73 10.94
C ARG A 15 13.65 18.12 10.35
N VAL A 16 14.66 18.96 10.58
CA VAL A 16 14.78 20.27 9.92
C VAL A 16 14.97 20.07 8.41
N ALA A 17 15.76 19.06 8.01
CA ALA A 17 15.94 18.73 6.60
C ALA A 17 14.62 18.35 5.92
N VAL A 18 13.81 17.49 6.56
CA VAL A 18 12.47 17.13 6.04
C VAL A 18 11.62 18.37 5.80
N GLY A 19 11.53 19.29 6.75
CA GLY A 19 10.71 20.50 6.60
C GLY A 19 11.23 21.50 5.57
N GLY A 20 12.56 21.62 5.43
CA GLY A 20 13.16 22.44 4.39
C GLY A 20 12.95 21.87 2.99
N ILE A 21 13.25 20.58 2.80
CA ILE A 21 13.09 19.89 1.52
C ILE A 21 11.62 19.82 1.13
N CYS A 22 10.71 19.56 2.07
CA CYS A 22 9.26 19.61 1.83
C CYS A 22 8.84 20.95 1.22
N ARG A 23 9.26 22.07 1.82
CA ARG A 23 8.97 23.41 1.29
C ARG A 23 9.58 23.65 -0.08
N ALA A 24 10.81 23.17 -0.30
CA ALA A 24 11.48 23.28 -1.60
C ALA A 24 10.71 22.51 -2.67
N LEU A 25 10.26 21.28 -2.39
CA LEU A 25 9.49 20.46 -3.33
C LEU A 25 8.11 21.07 -3.63
N ILE A 26 7.38 21.56 -2.63
CA ILE A 26 6.08 22.23 -2.86
C ILE A 26 6.26 23.51 -3.71
N SER A 27 7.39 24.22 -3.54
CA SER A 27 7.69 25.38 -4.38
C SER A 27 8.12 25.00 -5.79
N GLU A 28 8.66 23.80 -6.01
CA GLU A 28 9.10 23.28 -7.30
C GLU A 28 7.95 22.66 -8.09
N PHE A 29 7.03 21.98 -7.41
CA PHE A 29 5.88 21.25 -7.96
C PHE A 29 4.57 21.87 -7.44
N PRO A 30 3.91 22.75 -8.22
CA PRO A 30 2.71 23.47 -7.78
C PRO A 30 1.49 22.56 -7.54
N ASP A 31 1.48 21.38 -8.12
CA ASP A 31 0.45 20.34 -7.95
C ASP A 31 0.64 19.53 -6.67
N MET A 32 1.70 19.79 -5.91
CA MET A 32 2.07 19.02 -4.73
C MET A 32 1.51 19.66 -3.46
N GLU A 33 0.74 18.87 -2.71
CA GLU A 33 0.11 19.31 -1.46
C GLU A 33 0.51 18.46 -0.26
N MET A 34 0.56 19.09 0.92
CA MET A 34 0.85 18.39 2.16
C MET A 34 -0.43 17.86 2.79
N VAL A 35 -0.57 16.53 2.78
CA VAL A 35 -1.75 15.83 3.31
C VAL A 35 -1.67 15.65 4.82
N THR A 36 -0.53 15.21 5.33
CA THR A 36 -0.35 14.93 6.76
C THR A 36 1.11 15.13 7.14
N CYS A 37 1.34 15.59 8.37
CA CYS A 37 2.68 15.75 8.90
C CYS A 37 2.75 15.33 10.38
N THR A 38 3.91 14.80 10.77
CA THR A 38 4.28 14.58 12.17
C THR A 38 5.34 15.62 12.53
N LYS A 39 4.99 16.56 13.40
CA LYS A 39 5.87 17.67 13.80
C LYS A 39 7.13 17.15 14.51
N GLY A 40 8.25 17.80 14.25
CA GLY A 40 9.49 17.64 15.00
C GLY A 40 9.54 18.59 16.20
N GLU A 41 10.69 18.63 16.86
CA GLU A 41 10.90 19.43 18.07
C GLU A 41 11.07 20.92 17.79
N VAL A 42 11.48 21.28 16.58
CA VAL A 42 11.67 22.68 16.15
C VAL A 42 10.51 23.12 15.27
N GLU A 43 10.14 24.39 15.35
CA GLU A 43 9.19 24.99 14.43
C GLU A 43 9.64 24.81 12.96
N GLY A 44 8.71 24.39 12.11
CA GLY A 44 9.00 24.09 10.70
C GLY A 44 9.82 22.82 10.46
N SER A 45 10.08 22.01 11.49
CA SER A 45 10.71 20.68 11.36
C SER A 45 9.66 19.57 11.46
N TYR A 46 9.90 18.45 10.78
CA TYR A 46 8.98 17.31 10.76
C TYR A 46 9.75 15.99 10.86
N SER A 47 9.19 15.02 11.59
CA SER A 47 9.68 13.65 11.61
C SER A 47 9.29 12.90 10.33
N SER A 48 8.05 13.12 9.89
CA SER A 48 7.53 12.57 8.65
C SER A 48 6.51 13.52 8.03
N VAL A 49 6.46 13.53 6.70
CA VAL A 49 5.48 14.30 5.91
C VAL A 49 4.95 13.42 4.79
N ILE A 50 3.64 13.44 4.58
CA ILE A 50 2.96 12.81 3.46
C ILE A 50 2.52 13.90 2.49
N LEU A 51 2.91 13.75 1.24
CA LEU A 51 2.66 14.67 0.15
C LEU A 51 1.85 13.95 -0.93
N SER A 52 0.86 14.63 -1.50
CA SER A 52 0.07 14.16 -2.64
C SER A 52 0.41 15.00 -3.87
N SER A 53 0.47 14.37 -5.03
CA SER A 53 0.66 15.03 -6.34
C SER A 53 0.00 14.19 -7.42
N ASP A 54 -0.54 14.85 -8.44
CA ASP A 54 -1.15 14.18 -9.59
C ASP A 54 -0.09 13.68 -10.60
N SER A 55 1.10 14.27 -10.57
CA SER A 55 2.21 13.94 -11.45
C SER A 55 2.94 12.65 -11.02
N ASP A 56 3.59 11.98 -11.98
CA ASP A 56 4.50 10.87 -11.66
C ASP A 56 5.85 11.43 -11.20
N LEU A 57 6.11 11.30 -9.90
CA LEU A 57 7.32 11.77 -9.22
C LEU A 57 8.15 10.60 -8.69
N SER A 58 8.04 9.42 -9.32
CA SER A 58 8.81 8.22 -8.95
C SER A 58 10.32 8.43 -9.00
N GLU A 59 10.80 9.38 -9.81
CA GLU A 59 12.22 9.75 -9.86
C GLU A 59 12.76 10.37 -8.56
N LEU A 60 11.87 10.84 -7.67
CA LEU A 60 12.24 11.38 -6.37
C LEU A 60 12.43 10.29 -5.31
N GLU A 61 12.07 9.04 -5.61
CA GLU A 61 12.20 7.93 -4.66
C GLU A 61 13.67 7.63 -4.35
N GLY A 62 14.01 7.74 -3.07
CA GLY A 62 15.32 7.40 -2.55
C GLY A 62 15.79 8.39 -1.49
N THR A 63 17.09 8.37 -1.24
CA THR A 63 17.70 9.21 -0.21
C THR A 63 17.92 10.63 -0.74
N MET A 64 17.56 11.65 0.05
CA MET A 64 17.96 13.03 -0.22
C MET A 64 18.96 13.48 0.84
N GLU A 65 19.96 14.24 0.40
CA GLU A 65 21.01 14.79 1.26
C GLU A 65 20.85 16.30 1.41
N TRP A 66 20.98 16.78 2.65
CA TRP A 66 21.08 18.19 2.96
C TRP A 66 22.44 18.50 3.59
N ILE A 67 23.19 19.40 2.94
CA ILE A 67 24.51 19.85 3.36
C ILE A 67 24.36 21.20 4.07
N CYS A 68 24.41 21.18 5.40
CA CYS A 68 24.40 22.38 6.22
C CYS A 68 25.06 22.13 7.58
N LYS A 69 25.81 23.10 8.09
CA LYS A 69 26.30 23.07 9.48
C LYS A 69 25.11 23.08 10.44
N SER A 70 25.17 22.28 11.50
CA SER A 70 24.09 22.25 12.48
C SER A 70 23.94 23.59 13.18
N LYS A 71 22.73 24.16 13.12
CA LYS A 71 22.34 25.30 13.98
C LYS A 71 21.95 24.83 15.38
N GLN A 72 21.43 23.62 15.50
CA GLN A 72 20.89 23.07 16.75
C GLN A 72 22.00 22.56 17.69
N ARG A 73 23.14 22.18 17.13
CA ARG A 73 24.34 21.76 17.87
C ARG A 73 25.53 22.62 17.44
N PRO A 74 25.73 23.80 18.05
CA PRO A 74 26.86 24.67 17.73
C PRO A 74 28.20 23.93 17.88
N GLY A 75 29.12 24.14 16.93
CA GLY A 75 30.45 23.52 16.94
C GLY A 75 30.50 22.05 16.50
N HIS A 76 29.37 21.42 16.19
CA HIS A 76 29.33 20.05 15.71
C HIS A 76 29.93 19.95 14.29
N LYS A 77 30.89 19.02 14.08
CA LYS A 77 31.65 18.91 12.82
C LYS A 77 30.83 18.36 11.63
N ARG A 78 29.79 17.57 11.90
CA ARG A 78 28.94 16.97 10.86
C ARG A 78 28.11 18.03 10.15
N LYS A 79 28.09 17.95 8.81
CA LYS A 79 27.33 18.85 7.93
C LYS A 79 26.38 18.13 6.95
N ASN A 80 26.48 16.81 6.81
CA ASN A 80 25.66 16.03 5.89
C ASN A 80 24.53 15.32 6.65
N TRP A 81 23.30 15.63 6.27
CA TRP A 81 22.06 15.09 6.83
C TRP A 81 21.30 14.36 5.74
N PHE A 82 20.75 13.19 6.07
CA PHE A 82 20.06 12.35 5.09
C PHE A 82 18.61 12.18 5.52
N ILE A 83 17.71 12.22 4.53
CA ILE A 83 16.30 11.89 4.68
C ILE A 83 15.92 10.87 3.61
N ASP A 84 14.86 10.12 3.85
CA ASP A 84 14.32 9.17 2.89
C ASP A 84 13.04 9.73 2.27
N VAL A 85 12.90 9.55 0.95
CA VAL A 85 11.70 9.82 0.19
C VAL A 85 11.22 8.52 -0.40
N SER A 86 10.02 8.13 0.00
CA SER A 86 9.46 6.84 -0.31
C SER A 86 8.12 7.01 -1.01
N VAL A 87 7.94 6.30 -2.12
CA VAL A 87 6.63 6.25 -2.79
C VAL A 87 5.72 5.31 -2.01
N ILE A 88 4.54 5.79 -1.64
CA ILE A 88 3.50 4.94 -1.06
C ILE A 88 2.50 4.62 -2.17
N PRO A 89 2.27 3.33 -2.48
CA PRO A 89 1.22 2.97 -3.42
C PRO A 89 -0.14 3.40 -2.85
N GLU A 90 -0.93 4.05 -3.70
CA GLU A 90 -2.29 4.40 -3.35
C GLU A 90 -3.15 3.14 -3.35
N VAL A 91 -3.83 2.91 -2.23
CA VAL A 91 -4.74 1.80 -2.08
C VAL A 91 -6.14 2.30 -2.36
N THR A 92 -6.72 1.85 -3.47
CA THR A 92 -8.14 2.06 -3.75
C THR A 92 -8.95 1.14 -2.85
N ALA A 93 -9.75 1.71 -1.94
CA ALA A 93 -10.70 0.93 -1.17
C ALA A 93 -11.78 0.38 -2.11
N VAL A 94 -12.22 -0.85 -1.86
CA VAL A 94 -13.38 -1.41 -2.56
C VAL A 94 -14.64 -0.86 -1.91
N ASP A 95 -15.64 -0.51 -2.71
CA ASP A 95 -16.92 -0.04 -2.19
C ASP A 95 -17.53 -1.11 -1.26
N GLU A 96 -17.94 -0.69 -0.06
CA GLU A 96 -18.58 -1.56 0.91
C GLU A 96 -20.06 -1.77 0.60
N SER A 97 -20.64 -0.92 -0.25
CA SER A 97 -22.03 -1.05 -0.69
C SER A 97 -22.15 -2.13 -1.75
N ILE A 98 -22.82 -3.24 -1.39
CA ILE A 98 -23.06 -4.34 -2.31
C ILE A 98 -24.34 -4.03 -3.10
N SER A 99 -24.19 -3.67 -4.37
CA SER A 99 -25.32 -3.54 -5.29
C SER A 99 -25.71 -4.91 -5.87
N ASP A 100 -27.00 -5.12 -6.15
CA ASP A 100 -27.50 -6.35 -6.77
C ASP A 100 -26.88 -6.59 -8.16
N SER A 101 -26.43 -5.54 -8.84
CA SER A 101 -25.74 -5.59 -10.14
C SER A 101 -24.32 -6.18 -10.06
N ASP A 102 -23.67 -6.07 -8.89
CA ASP A 102 -22.27 -6.47 -8.70
C ASP A 102 -22.13 -7.91 -8.23
N ILE A 103 -23.26 -8.60 -8.04
CA ILE A 103 -23.29 -9.95 -7.50
C ILE A 103 -23.95 -10.94 -8.44
N ARG A 104 -23.32 -12.10 -8.60
CA ARG A 104 -23.94 -13.27 -9.21
C ARG A 104 -24.34 -14.26 -8.14
N ILE A 105 -25.61 -14.66 -8.15
CA ILE A 105 -26.17 -15.60 -7.19
C ILE A 105 -26.38 -16.94 -7.87
N GLU A 106 -25.68 -17.96 -7.39
CA GLU A 106 -25.81 -19.35 -7.82
C GLU A 106 -26.48 -20.16 -6.72
N LYS A 107 -27.45 -21.00 -7.10
CA LYS A 107 -28.14 -21.92 -6.20
C LYS A 107 -27.56 -23.31 -6.37
N PHE A 108 -27.45 -24.07 -5.28
CA PHE A 108 -26.97 -25.45 -5.32
C PHE A 108 -27.54 -26.29 -4.18
N HIS A 109 -27.38 -27.61 -4.27
CA HIS A 109 -27.80 -28.55 -3.24
C HIS A 109 -26.82 -28.55 -2.06
N SER A 110 -27.33 -28.41 -0.84
CA SER A 110 -26.52 -28.38 0.38
C SER A 110 -25.85 -29.75 0.61
N GLY A 111 -24.53 -29.78 0.79
CA GLY A 111 -23.79 -31.03 1.03
C GLY A 111 -23.78 -31.45 2.52
N GLY A 112 -24.27 -32.65 2.83
CA GLY A 112 -24.24 -33.25 4.18
C GLY A 112 -24.93 -34.64 4.21
N PRO A 113 -24.81 -35.40 5.32
CA PRO A 113 -25.50 -36.69 5.48
C PRO A 113 -27.02 -36.49 5.34
N GLY A 114 -27.56 -37.02 4.24
CA GLY A 114 -28.79 -36.55 3.61
C GLY A 114 -30.09 -37.16 4.16
N GLY A 115 -31.12 -36.32 4.24
CA GLY A 115 -32.53 -36.72 4.31
C GLY A 115 -33.26 -36.35 3.01
N GLN A 116 -34.49 -36.83 2.81
CA GLN A 116 -35.27 -36.59 1.57
C GLN A 116 -35.32 -35.11 1.14
N ASN A 117 -35.37 -34.18 2.10
CA ASN A 117 -35.43 -32.75 1.81
C ASN A 117 -34.08 -32.19 1.27
N VAL A 118 -32.95 -32.71 1.74
CA VAL A 118 -31.59 -32.26 1.35
C VAL A 118 -31.30 -32.60 -0.12
N ASN A 119 -31.79 -33.74 -0.60
CA ASN A 119 -31.57 -34.19 -1.98
C ASN A 119 -32.58 -33.60 -2.99
N LYS A 120 -33.69 -33.00 -2.52
CA LYS A 120 -34.77 -32.50 -3.38
C LYS A 120 -34.79 -30.98 -3.52
N VAL A 121 -34.27 -30.24 -2.53
CA VAL A 121 -34.40 -28.77 -2.48
C VAL A 121 -33.04 -28.09 -2.51
N GLU A 122 -32.84 -27.23 -3.51
CA GLU A 122 -31.68 -26.35 -3.67
C GLU A 122 -31.68 -25.22 -2.63
N THR A 123 -31.28 -25.54 -1.41
CA THR A 123 -31.23 -24.58 -0.29
C THR A 123 -29.93 -23.80 -0.24
N GLY A 124 -28.84 -24.31 -0.82
CA GLY A 124 -27.52 -23.69 -0.79
C GLY A 124 -27.43 -22.48 -1.72
N VAL A 125 -26.80 -21.41 -1.25
CA VAL A 125 -26.60 -20.18 -2.02
C VAL A 125 -25.12 -19.83 -2.07
N ARG A 126 -24.62 -19.56 -3.26
CA ARG A 126 -23.28 -19.03 -3.54
C ARG A 126 -23.44 -17.65 -4.16
N ILE A 127 -22.66 -16.69 -3.68
CA ILE A 127 -22.62 -15.32 -4.16
C ILE A 127 -21.20 -15.05 -4.64
N ILE A 128 -21.07 -14.58 -5.86
CA ILE A 128 -19.81 -14.19 -6.49
C ILE A 128 -19.86 -12.67 -6.66
N HIS A 129 -18.93 -11.95 -6.05
CA HIS A 129 -18.77 -10.52 -6.26
C HIS A 129 -17.96 -10.30 -7.54
N LEU A 130 -18.60 -9.76 -8.58
CA LEU A 130 -18.01 -9.59 -9.90
C LEU A 130 -16.75 -8.70 -9.90
N PRO A 131 -16.73 -7.54 -9.21
CA PRO A 131 -15.57 -6.66 -9.21
C PRO A 131 -14.32 -7.27 -8.58
N THR A 132 -14.48 -8.08 -7.51
CA THR A 132 -13.34 -8.63 -6.76
C THR A 132 -13.08 -10.12 -7.03
N GLY A 133 -14.01 -10.82 -7.68
CA GLY A 133 -13.96 -12.27 -7.87
C GLY A 133 -14.19 -13.09 -6.58
N ILE A 134 -14.47 -12.44 -5.45
CA ILE A 134 -14.66 -13.12 -4.17
C ILE A 134 -15.94 -13.94 -4.21
N THR A 135 -15.82 -15.21 -3.86
CA THR A 135 -16.94 -16.14 -3.81
C THR A 135 -17.23 -16.55 -2.37
N VAL A 136 -18.49 -16.41 -1.97
CA VAL A 136 -18.97 -16.76 -0.63
C VAL A 136 -20.17 -17.69 -0.75
N SER A 137 -20.20 -18.76 0.03
CA SER A 137 -21.35 -19.68 0.06
C SER A 137 -21.93 -19.83 1.45
N SER A 138 -23.24 -20.07 1.52
CA SER A 138 -23.94 -20.44 2.75
C SER A 138 -24.94 -21.56 2.52
N THR A 139 -24.89 -22.55 3.41
CA THR A 139 -25.79 -23.70 3.50
C THR A 139 -26.28 -23.90 4.94
N ARG A 140 -26.16 -22.88 5.81
CA ARG A 140 -26.36 -23.00 7.26
C ARG A 140 -27.84 -23.17 7.62
N GLN A 141 -28.73 -22.55 6.86
CA GLN A 141 -30.15 -22.49 7.13
C GLN A 141 -30.93 -23.43 6.21
N ARG A 142 -32.14 -23.81 6.64
CA ARG A 142 -33.03 -24.68 5.86
C ARG A 142 -33.73 -23.95 4.71
N SER A 143 -33.70 -22.61 4.67
CA SER A 143 -34.34 -21.82 3.62
C SER A 143 -33.31 -21.10 2.74
N GLN A 144 -33.59 -21.07 1.45
CA GLN A 144 -32.75 -20.40 0.44
C GLN A 144 -32.61 -18.89 0.76
N PHE A 145 -33.70 -18.23 1.16
CA PHE A 145 -33.69 -16.80 1.48
C PHE A 145 -32.78 -16.49 2.68
N ALA A 146 -32.83 -17.30 3.74
CA ALA A 146 -31.96 -17.10 4.89
C ALA A 146 -30.49 -17.38 4.55
N ASN A 147 -30.20 -18.37 3.69
CA ASN A 147 -28.86 -18.61 3.18
C ASN A 147 -28.35 -17.46 2.29
N LYS A 148 -29.22 -16.85 1.46
CA LYS A 148 -28.88 -15.64 0.69
C LYS A 148 -28.48 -14.50 1.62
N GLN A 149 -29.29 -14.20 2.64
CA GLN A 149 -28.97 -13.13 3.60
C GLN A 149 -27.66 -13.40 4.37
N ASP A 150 -27.44 -14.65 4.79
CA ASP A 150 -26.20 -15.03 5.49
C ASP A 150 -24.97 -14.89 4.58
N ALA A 151 -25.07 -15.32 3.31
CA ALA A 151 -24.01 -15.15 2.33
C ALA A 151 -23.70 -13.68 2.03
N LEU A 152 -24.73 -12.81 1.94
CA LEU A 152 -24.54 -11.36 1.77
C LEU A 152 -23.83 -10.73 2.98
N LYS A 153 -24.23 -11.10 4.21
CA LYS A 153 -23.57 -10.62 5.43
C LYS A 153 -22.11 -11.05 5.49
N LYS A 154 -21.81 -12.29 5.12
CA LYS A 154 -20.44 -12.80 5.03
C LYS A 154 -19.62 -12.04 3.99
N LEU A 155 -20.20 -11.79 2.81
CA LEU A 155 -19.53 -11.02 1.75
C LEU A 155 -19.20 -9.60 2.24
N ALA A 156 -20.16 -8.91 2.87
CA ALA A 156 -19.93 -7.58 3.45
C ALA A 156 -18.80 -7.57 4.49
N THR A 157 -18.79 -8.55 5.40
CA THR A 157 -17.72 -8.69 6.40
C THR A 157 -16.35 -8.91 5.75
N ILE A 158 -16.28 -9.76 4.72
CA ILE A 158 -15.03 -10.04 3.99
C ILE A 158 -14.53 -8.79 3.26
N LEU A 159 -15.41 -8.06 2.56
CA LEU A 159 -15.05 -6.80 1.88
C LEU A 159 -14.52 -5.76 2.87
N LYS A 160 -15.19 -5.58 3.99
CA LYS A 160 -14.75 -4.68 5.06
C LYS A 160 -13.39 -5.09 5.64
N GLN A 161 -13.20 -6.38 5.89
CA GLN A 161 -11.92 -6.90 6.39
C GLN A 161 -10.81 -6.70 5.36
N MET A 162 -11.08 -6.94 4.08
CA MET A 162 -10.13 -6.71 2.99
C MET A 162 -9.70 -5.25 2.91
N ASN A 163 -10.65 -4.30 3.01
CA ASN A 163 -10.33 -2.87 3.06
C ASN A 163 -9.46 -2.51 4.27
N ALA A 164 -9.82 -3.01 5.46
CA ALA A 164 -9.04 -2.81 6.67
C ALA A 164 -7.61 -3.38 6.55
N ASP A 165 -7.47 -4.58 6.00
CA ASP A 165 -6.18 -5.22 5.75
C ASP A 165 -5.34 -4.42 4.76
N CYS A 166 -5.97 -3.86 3.72
CA CYS A 166 -5.27 -3.04 2.74
C CYS A 166 -4.72 -1.75 3.35
N VAL A 167 -5.54 -1.04 4.14
CA VAL A 167 -5.10 0.13 4.91
C VAL A 167 -3.99 -0.23 5.91
N ASN A 168 -4.10 -1.36 6.60
CA ASN A 168 -3.08 -1.82 7.54
C ASN A 168 -1.76 -2.16 6.83
N ARG A 169 -1.80 -2.81 5.67
CA ARG A 169 -0.62 -3.06 4.84
C ARG A 169 0.03 -1.77 4.38
N GLN A 170 -0.76 -0.76 3.99
CA GLN A 170 -0.24 0.56 3.60
C GLN A 170 0.47 1.23 4.78
N LYS A 171 -0.16 1.26 5.96
CA LYS A 171 0.44 1.79 7.20
C LYS A 171 1.71 1.05 7.59
N SER A 172 1.70 -0.29 7.52
CA SER A 172 2.85 -1.12 7.82
C SER A 172 4.00 -0.86 6.84
N THR A 173 3.71 -0.73 5.55
CA THR A 173 4.70 -0.40 4.51
C THR A 173 5.30 0.97 4.76
N ALA A 174 4.47 1.98 5.02
CA ALA A 174 4.90 3.33 5.36
C ALA A 174 5.78 3.36 6.61
N TRP A 175 5.44 2.56 7.63
CA TRP A 175 6.23 2.41 8.85
C TRP A 175 7.59 1.74 8.60
N SER A 176 7.61 0.64 7.84
CA SER A 176 8.84 -0.06 7.49
C SER A 176 9.77 0.81 6.64
N LYS A 177 9.23 1.57 5.67
CA LYS A 177 9.99 2.54 4.88
C LYS A 177 10.50 3.69 5.76
N HIS A 178 9.66 4.22 6.67
CA HIS A 178 10.08 5.24 7.65
C HIS A 178 11.31 4.83 8.47
N ALA A 179 11.40 3.56 8.86
CA ALA A 179 12.53 3.04 9.65
C ALA A 179 13.80 2.78 8.82
N ARG A 180 13.68 2.58 7.51
CA ARG A 180 14.78 2.16 6.64
C ARG A 180 15.39 3.35 5.91
N ILE A 181 16.32 4.05 6.55
CA ILE A 181 17.13 5.10 5.89
C ILE A 181 18.46 4.53 5.45
N THR A 182 18.71 4.55 4.15
CA THR A 182 20.04 4.26 3.58
C THR A 182 20.87 5.53 3.58
N ARG A 183 22.16 5.44 3.96
CA ARG A 183 23.10 6.56 3.86
C ARG A 183 23.93 6.40 2.58
N GLY A 184 23.99 7.45 1.77
CA GLY A 184 24.74 7.46 0.51
C GLY A 184 23.85 7.25 -0.72
N ASN A 185 24.43 7.50 -1.90
CA ASN A 185 23.75 7.57 -3.19
C ASN A 185 22.50 8.49 -3.18
N PRO A 186 22.65 9.77 -2.83
CA PRO A 186 21.52 10.67 -2.78
C PRO A 186 20.95 10.95 -4.19
N VAL A 187 19.64 10.84 -4.33
CA VAL A 187 18.90 11.22 -5.53
C VAL A 187 18.94 12.73 -5.72
N ARG A 188 18.83 13.50 -4.63
CA ARG A 188 18.96 14.95 -4.65
C ARG A 188 19.85 15.44 -3.51
N ILE A 189 20.61 16.50 -3.78
CA ILE A 189 21.43 17.19 -2.80
C ILE A 189 21.01 18.65 -2.72
N TYR A 190 20.70 19.09 -1.51
CA TYR A 190 20.36 20.46 -1.17
C TYR A 190 21.46 21.07 -0.29
N GLU A 191 21.76 22.35 -0.49
CA GLU A 191 22.80 23.05 0.28
C GLU A 191 22.25 24.31 0.97
N GLY A 192 22.80 24.59 2.16
CA GLY A 192 22.62 25.85 2.86
C GLY A 192 21.28 25.96 3.59
N ASN A 193 21.03 27.15 4.14
CA ASN A 193 19.84 27.43 4.95
C ASN A 193 18.55 27.55 4.11
N GLU A 194 18.70 27.89 2.83
CA GLU A 194 17.60 28.11 1.89
C GLU A 194 17.23 26.84 1.11
N PHE A 195 17.91 25.71 1.38
CA PHE A 195 17.67 24.44 0.68
C PHE A 195 17.79 24.59 -0.84
N LYS A 196 18.91 25.16 -1.29
CA LYS A 196 19.17 25.30 -2.72
C LYS A 196 19.53 23.93 -3.32
N LEU A 197 18.80 23.50 -4.34
CA LEU A 197 19.12 22.28 -5.08
C LEU A 197 20.45 22.47 -5.83
N ILE A 198 21.42 21.59 -5.57
CA ILE A 198 22.75 21.62 -6.22
C ILE A 198 23.02 20.39 -7.08
N MET A 199 22.30 19.29 -6.85
CA MET A 199 22.44 18.06 -7.64
C MET A 199 21.12 17.28 -7.66
N GLN A 200 20.79 16.72 -8.82
CA GLN A 200 19.79 15.67 -8.99
C GLN A 200 20.40 14.55 -9.83
N ALA A 201 20.45 13.34 -9.27
CA ALA A 201 20.77 12.15 -10.02
C ALA A 201 19.60 11.82 -10.96
N ARG A 202 19.92 11.46 -12.21
CA ARG A 202 18.91 10.87 -13.10
C ARG A 202 18.65 9.45 -12.63
N ALA A 203 17.38 9.05 -12.54
CA ALA A 203 17.04 7.66 -12.27
C ALA A 203 17.71 6.78 -13.32
N GLU A 204 18.58 5.85 -12.92
CA GLU A 204 18.92 4.75 -13.82
C GLU A 204 17.63 3.96 -14.04
N PRO A 205 17.21 3.72 -15.29
CA PRO A 205 16.05 2.89 -15.55
C PRO A 205 16.28 1.55 -14.85
N LEU A 206 15.32 1.13 -14.02
CA LEU A 206 15.31 -0.19 -13.39
C LEU A 206 15.67 -1.20 -14.48
N LYS A 207 16.91 -1.72 -14.46
CA LYS A 207 17.27 -2.89 -15.27
C LYS A 207 16.39 -4.00 -14.75
N MET A 208 15.29 -4.26 -15.47
CA MET A 208 14.58 -5.51 -15.29
C MET A 208 15.65 -6.60 -15.37
N PRO A 209 15.73 -7.52 -14.39
CA PRO A 209 16.62 -8.66 -14.54
C PRO A 209 16.30 -9.27 -15.90
N ALA A 210 17.32 -9.39 -16.76
CA ALA A 210 17.16 -10.00 -18.06
C ALA A 210 16.36 -11.28 -17.87
N ALA A 211 15.20 -11.36 -18.53
CA ALA A 211 14.32 -12.51 -18.43
C ALA A 211 15.19 -13.75 -18.53
N CYS A 212 15.26 -14.50 -17.44
CA CYS A 212 15.99 -15.76 -17.41
C CYS A 212 15.29 -16.61 -18.46
N SER A 213 15.92 -16.73 -19.64
CA SER A 213 15.44 -17.55 -20.74
C SER A 213 15.56 -19.00 -20.28
N LEU A 214 14.59 -19.42 -19.49
CA LEU A 214 14.30 -20.81 -19.21
C LEU A 214 13.94 -21.42 -20.56
N ASN A 215 14.91 -22.13 -21.13
CA ASN A 215 14.70 -23.08 -22.22
C ASN A 215 13.60 -24.05 -21.77
N ILE A 216 12.37 -23.81 -22.24
CA ILE A 216 11.29 -24.77 -22.14
C ILE A 216 11.60 -25.87 -23.17
N ARG A 217 12.41 -26.85 -22.76
CA ARG A 217 12.35 -28.17 -23.35
C ARG A 217 11.21 -28.92 -22.66
N ASN A 218 10.24 -29.30 -23.49
CA ASN A 218 9.16 -30.25 -23.25
C ASN A 218 9.34 -31.17 -22.03
N ALA A 219 8.41 -31.05 -21.08
CA ALA A 219 7.92 -32.19 -20.32
C ALA A 219 6.42 -31.98 -20.11
N GLY A 220 5.61 -32.76 -20.84
CA GLY A 220 4.17 -32.80 -20.66
C GLY A 220 3.81 -33.29 -19.26
N GLY A 221 2.89 -32.59 -18.62
CA GLY A 221 2.34 -32.94 -17.32
C GLY A 221 1.10 -32.09 -17.06
N ILE A 222 -0.06 -32.63 -17.42
CA ILE A 222 -1.37 -32.04 -17.14
C ILE A 222 -1.57 -32.11 -15.62
N ASN A 223 -1.60 -30.97 -14.93
CA ASN A 223 -2.06 -30.89 -13.55
C ASN A 223 -3.52 -30.43 -13.52
N PRO A 224 -4.41 -31.06 -12.72
CA PRO A 224 -5.80 -30.67 -12.59
C PRO A 224 -5.97 -29.42 -11.70
N PRO A 225 -7.12 -28.71 -11.77
CA PRO A 225 -7.37 -27.51 -10.98
C PRO A 225 -7.47 -27.82 -9.49
N ILE A 226 -6.83 -26.98 -8.69
CA ILE A 226 -6.83 -27.04 -7.22
C ILE A 226 -8.16 -26.48 -6.71
N THR A 227 -8.99 -27.35 -6.15
CA THR A 227 -10.18 -26.96 -5.37
C THR A 227 -9.76 -26.85 -3.89
N MET A 228 -9.86 -25.66 -3.29
CA MET A 228 -9.74 -25.50 -1.84
C MET A 228 -11.10 -25.75 -1.18
N ASP A 229 -11.22 -26.87 -0.47
CA ASP A 229 -12.37 -27.20 0.38
C ASP A 229 -12.11 -26.65 1.80
N ILE A 230 -12.89 -25.66 2.21
CA ILE A 230 -12.79 -25.04 3.54
C ILE A 230 -13.91 -25.62 4.40
N ARG A 231 -13.65 -26.80 4.97
CA ARG A 231 -14.44 -27.37 6.07
C ARG A 231 -13.51 -27.78 7.20
N SER A 232 -13.04 -26.80 7.96
CA SER A 232 -12.45 -26.97 9.29
C SER A 232 -12.40 -25.61 9.99
N PHE A 233 -13.57 -25.10 10.38
CA PHE A 233 -13.80 -24.22 11.52
C PHE A 233 -15.25 -24.40 11.98
#